data_AF-A0A3C0Y6A9-F1
#
_entry.id   AF-A0A3C0Y6A9-F1
#
_cell.length_a   1.000
_cell.length_b   1.000
_cell.length_c   1.000
_cell.angle_alpha   90.00
_cell.angle_beta   90.00
_cell.angle_gamma   90.00
#
_symmetry.space_group_name_H-M   'P 1'
#
loop_
_entity.id
_entity.type
_entity.pdbx_description
1 polymer ?
#
loop_
_entity_poly.entity_id
_entity_poly.type
_entity_poly.pdbx_seq_one_letter_code
_entity_poly.pdbx_strand_id
1 'polypeptide(L)'
;MNKLFTTIFAVAVSCVTVSSLAQETKGDAKVGGTKNAMCIGCHGIKGYQASFPEVYKVPMISGQGAKYIMSALNAYKKGERKHPTMR
;
A
#
# COMPACT_ATOMS: atom_id res chain seq x y z
N MET A 1 49.86 -3.54 8.15
CA MET A 1 49.07 -4.28 7.13
C MET A 1 47.78 -4.88 7.69
N ASN A 2 47.81 -5.62 8.81
CA ASN A 2 46.62 -6.32 9.32
C ASN A 2 45.43 -5.41 9.67
N LYS A 3 45.67 -4.19 10.17
CA LYS A 3 44.61 -3.21 10.52
C LYS A 3 43.87 -2.62 9.30
N LEU A 4 44.55 -2.56 8.14
CA LEU A 4 43.96 -2.10 6.88
C LEU A 4 43.07 -3.20 6.28
N PHE A 5 43.50 -4.46 6.39
CA PHE A 5 42.68 -5.60 5.98
C PHE A 5 41.44 -5.80 6.88
N THR A 6 41.53 -5.52 8.18
CA THR A 6 40.37 -5.62 9.09
C THR A 6 39.32 -4.54 8.83
N THR A 7 39.74 -3.33 8.49
CA THR A 7 38.83 -2.20 8.20
C THR A 7 38.13 -2.37 6.85
N ILE A 8 38.84 -2.84 5.82
CA ILE A 8 38.23 -3.15 4.51
C ILE A 8 37.22 -4.29 4.64
N PHE A 9 37.52 -5.33 5.43
CA PHE A 9 36.59 -6.43 5.66
C PHE A 9 35.33 -5.97 6.41
N ALA A 10 35.46 -5.09 7.41
CA ALA A 10 34.33 -4.54 8.14
C ALA A 10 33.39 -3.67 7.28
N VAL A 11 33.94 -2.87 6.35
CA VAL A 11 33.15 -2.06 5.40
C VAL A 11 32.48 -2.93 4.35
N ALA A 12 33.13 -4.00 3.88
CA ALA A 12 32.53 -4.93 2.94
C ALA A 12 31.31 -5.67 3.54
N VAL A 13 31.38 -6.03 4.82
CA VAL A 13 30.27 -6.71 5.54
C VAL A 13 29.06 -5.78 5.74
N SER A 14 29.28 -4.48 5.99
CA SER A 14 28.17 -3.53 6.19
C SER A 14 27.40 -3.20 4.91
N CYS A 15 28.02 -3.29 3.72
CA CYS A 15 27.32 -3.08 2.45
C CYS A 15 26.39 -4.25 2.04
N VAL A 16 26.62 -5.47 2.52
CA VAL A 16 25.82 -6.64 2.11
C VAL A 16 24.48 -6.71 2.85
N THR A 17 24.37 -6.16 4.06
CA THR A 17 23.15 -6.25 4.88
C THR A 17 22.04 -5.30 4.44
N VAL A 18 22.35 -4.26 3.67
CA VAL A 18 21.35 -3.25 3.24
C VAL A 18 20.45 -3.74 2.09
N SER A 19 20.88 -4.77 1.36
CA SER A 19 20.16 -5.25 0.17
C SER A 19 18.98 -6.19 0.48
N SER A 20 18.84 -6.67 1.72
CA SER A 20 17.79 -7.63 2.09
C SER A 20 16.45 -7.01 2.48
N LEU A 21 16.38 -5.69 2.71
CA LEU A 21 15.14 -4.99 3.10
C LEU A 21 14.28 -4.54 1.90
N ALA A 22 14.78 -4.65 0.68
CA ALA A 22 14.11 -4.15 -0.52
C ALA A 22 13.17 -5.17 -1.20
N GLN A 23 12.77 -6.24 -0.50
CA GLN A 23 11.82 -7.19 -1.08
C GLN A 23 10.43 -6.57 -1.13
N GLU A 24 10.07 -6.01 -2.29
CA GLU A 24 8.73 -5.48 -2.56
C GLU A 24 7.73 -6.64 -2.41
N THR A 25 6.82 -6.53 -1.45
CA THR A 25 5.75 -7.50 -1.27
C THR A 25 4.87 -7.50 -2.52
N LYS A 26 4.98 -8.52 -3.36
CA LYS A 26 4.16 -8.66 -4.56
C LYS A 26 2.73 -9.03 -4.16
N GLY A 27 1.77 -8.17 -4.48
CA GLY A 27 0.35 -8.48 -4.27
C GLY A 27 -0.13 -9.60 -5.19
N ASP A 28 -1.04 -10.44 -4.68
CA ASP A 28 -1.73 -11.49 -5.45
C ASP A 28 -3.17 -11.03 -5.73
N ALA A 29 -3.51 -10.85 -7.01
CA ALA A 29 -4.82 -10.40 -7.44
C ALA A 29 -5.94 -11.42 -7.16
N LYS A 30 -5.64 -12.72 -7.19
CA LYS A 30 -6.62 -13.78 -6.90
C LYS A 30 -6.98 -13.78 -5.42
N VAL A 31 -5.98 -13.65 -4.55
CA VAL A 31 -6.20 -13.51 -3.10
C VAL A 31 -6.85 -12.16 -2.76
N GLY A 32 -6.45 -11.08 -3.43
CA GLY A 32 -7.11 -9.78 -3.27
C GLY A 32 -8.59 -9.81 -3.66
N GLY A 33 -8.92 -10.51 -4.74
CA GLY A 33 -10.28 -10.69 -5.22
C GLY A 33 -11.20 -11.38 -4.21
N THR A 34 -10.70 -12.33 -3.41
CA THR A 34 -11.53 -12.98 -2.38
C THR A 34 -11.79 -12.11 -1.15
N LYS A 35 -11.07 -10.98 -1.01
CA LYS A 35 -11.16 -10.08 0.16
C LYS A 35 -11.89 -8.76 -0.14
N ASN A 36 -12.26 -8.50 -1.40
CA ASN A 36 -12.76 -7.20 -1.81
C ASN A 36 -14.29 -7.05 -1.75
N ALA A 37 -15.01 -8.04 -1.21
CA ALA A 37 -16.48 -8.09 -1.23
C ALA A 37 -17.14 -6.84 -0.64
N MET A 38 -16.59 -6.30 0.47
CA MET A 38 -17.08 -5.05 1.06
C MET A 38 -16.73 -3.81 0.25
N CYS A 39 -15.61 -3.85 -0.48
CA CYS A 39 -15.13 -2.71 -1.28
C CYS A 39 -16.04 -2.47 -2.48
N ILE A 40 -16.45 -3.54 -3.16
CA ILE A 40 -17.23 -3.46 -4.40
C ILE A 40 -18.66 -2.96 -4.17
N GLY A 41 -19.18 -3.06 -2.93
CA GLY A 41 -20.51 -2.56 -2.59
C GLY A 41 -20.67 -1.06 -2.84
N CYS A 42 -19.61 -0.28 -2.65
CA CYS A 42 -19.60 1.15 -2.96
C CYS A 42 -18.77 1.48 -4.21
N HIS A 43 -17.61 0.82 -4.40
CA HIS A 43 -16.64 1.18 -5.45
C HIS A 43 -16.81 0.41 -6.77
N GLY A 44 -17.75 -0.54 -6.85
CA GLY A 44 -18.01 -1.34 -8.05
C GLY A 44 -19.09 -0.78 -8.98
N ILE A 45 -19.79 0.29 -8.55
CA ILE A 45 -20.95 0.84 -9.26
C ILE A 45 -20.57 2.16 -9.94
N LYS A 46 -20.72 2.22 -11.27
CA LYS A 46 -20.35 3.41 -12.05
C LYS A 46 -21.18 4.63 -11.62
N GLY A 47 -20.51 5.69 -11.19
CA GLY A 47 -21.14 6.96 -10.81
C GLY A 47 -21.83 6.93 -9.44
N TYR A 48 -21.56 5.91 -8.62
CA TYR A 48 -22.17 5.79 -7.30
C TYR A 48 -21.89 7.01 -6.42
N GLN A 49 -22.90 7.36 -5.64
CA GLN A 49 -22.83 8.40 -4.63
C GLN A 49 -23.52 7.89 -3.37
N ALA A 50 -22.90 8.14 -2.23
CA ALA A 50 -23.59 8.00 -0.96
C ALA A 50 -24.43 9.26 -0.76
N SER A 51 -25.66 9.10 -0.26
CA SER A 51 -26.60 10.20 -0.05
C SER A 51 -26.89 10.50 1.43
N PHE A 52 -26.42 9.64 2.35
CA PHE A 52 -26.62 9.79 3.79
C PHE A 52 -25.41 9.20 4.55
N PRO A 53 -24.98 9.82 5.67
CA PRO A 53 -25.45 11.07 6.25
C PRO A 53 -25.01 12.33 5.48
N GLU A 54 -23.96 12.21 4.67
CA GLU A 54 -23.45 13.30 3.82
C GLU A 54 -23.38 12.84 2.37
N VAL A 55 -23.59 13.76 1.43
CA VAL A 55 -23.54 13.46 0.00
C VAL A 55 -22.10 13.50 -0.51
N TYR A 56 -21.59 12.37 -1.00
CA TYR A 56 -20.27 12.31 -1.61
C TYR A 56 -20.20 11.29 -2.74
N LYS A 57 -19.36 11.58 -3.73
CA LYS A 57 -19.08 10.67 -4.85
C LYS A 57 -18.16 9.55 -4.40
N VAL A 58 -18.47 8.33 -4.81
CA VAL A 58 -17.62 7.18 -4.57
C VAL A 58 -16.86 6.87 -5.86
N PRO A 59 -15.52 6.93 -5.84
CA PRO A 59 -14.72 6.69 -7.02
C PRO A 59 -14.68 5.20 -7.37
N MET A 60 -14.57 4.88 -8.66
CA MET A 60 -14.23 3.53 -9.10
C MET A 60 -12.78 3.22 -8.73
N ILE A 61 -12.52 1.98 -8.28
CA ILE A 61 -11.16 1.50 -7.98
C ILE A 61 -10.65 0.50 -9.03
N SER A 62 -11.51 -0.01 -9.91
CA SER A 62 -11.09 -0.87 -11.01
C SER A 62 -10.21 -0.08 -11.99
N GLY A 63 -9.10 -0.69 -12.41
CA GLY A 63 -8.11 -0.06 -13.29
C GLY A 63 -7.18 0.94 -12.60
N GLN A 64 -7.32 1.17 -11.29
CA GLN A 64 -6.43 2.05 -10.55
C GLN A 64 -5.09 1.36 -10.23
N GLY A 65 -4.01 2.13 -10.18
CA GLY A 65 -2.67 1.62 -9.89
C GLY A 65 -2.54 1.04 -8.48
N ALA A 66 -1.91 -0.13 -8.35
CA ALA A 66 -1.74 -0.84 -7.08
C ALA A 66 -1.04 0.03 -6.02
N LYS A 67 0.02 0.76 -6.41
CA LYS A 67 0.75 1.66 -5.49
C LYS A 67 -0.14 2.75 -4.91
N TYR A 68 -1.01 3.34 -5.72
CA TYR A 68 -1.96 4.35 -5.26
C TYR A 68 -3.03 3.78 -4.32
N ILE A 69 -3.59 2.60 -4.66
CA ILE A 69 -4.57 1.94 -3.79
C ILE A 69 -3.95 1.64 -2.43
N MET A 70 -2.73 1.08 -2.41
CA MET A 70 -2.02 0.82 -1.16
C MET A 70 -1.73 2.10 -0.38
N SER A 71 -1.24 3.16 -1.03
CA SER A 71 -0.95 4.42 -0.34
C SER A 71 -2.21 5.06 0.25
N ALA A 72 -3.32 5.05 -0.50
CA ALA A 72 -4.60 5.59 -0.05
C ALA A 72 -5.16 4.80 1.15
N LEU A 73 -5.19 3.47 1.06
CA LEU A 73 -5.66 2.61 2.16
C LEU A 73 -4.82 2.78 3.41
N ASN A 74 -3.49 2.87 3.28
CA ASN A 74 -2.61 3.13 4.42
C ASN A 74 -2.84 4.52 5.03
N ALA A 75 -3.04 5.55 4.21
CA ALA A 75 -3.33 6.89 4.70
C ALA A 75 -4.68 6.96 5.45
N TYR A 76 -5.70 6.24 4.98
CA TYR A 76 -6.97 6.09 5.70
C TYR A 76 -6.77 5.40 7.04
N LYS A 77 -6.13 4.23 7.03
CA LYS A 77 -5.85 3.42 8.23
C LYS A 77 -5.08 4.20 9.32
N LYS A 78 -4.17 5.09 8.91
CA LYS A 78 -3.39 5.94 9.82
C LYS A 78 -4.13 7.21 10.26
N GLY A 79 -5.25 7.53 9.64
CA GLY A 79 -5.99 8.78 9.86
C GLY A 79 -5.36 10.02 9.20
N GLU A 80 -4.32 9.84 8.39
CA GLU A 80 -3.68 10.90 7.58
C GLU A 80 -4.65 11.41 6.50
N ARG A 81 -5.46 10.49 5.96
CA ARG A 81 -6.58 10.80 5.07
C ARG A 81 -7.88 10.55 5.81
N LYS A 82 -8.70 11.58 5.98
CA LYS A 82 -9.98 11.48 6.69
C LYS A 82 -11.14 11.38 5.71
N HIS A 83 -12.08 10.48 6.00
CA HIS A 83 -13.35 10.39 5.30
C HIS A 83 -14.42 9.80 6.24
N PRO A 84 -15.70 10.17 6.12
CA PRO A 84 -16.75 9.68 7.00
C PRO A 84 -16.85 8.14 7.06
N THR A 85 -16.60 7.48 5.93
CA THR A 85 -16.76 6.01 5.76
C THR A 85 -15.48 5.24 5.46
N MET A 86 -14.39 5.91 5.09
CA MET A 86 -13.09 5.26 4.86
C MET A 86 -12.15 5.66 6.00
N ARG A 87 -11.88 4.71 6.90
CA ARG A 87 -11.03 4.85 8.09
C ARG A 87 -10.07 3.67 8.19
#